data_AF-A0A7X9F746-F1
#
_entry.id   AF-A0A7X9F746-F1
#
_cell.length_a   1.000
_cell.length_b   1.000
_cell.length_c   1.000
_cell.angle_alpha   90.00
_cell.angle_beta   90.00
_cell.angle_gamma   90.00
#
_symmetry.space_group_name_H-M   'P 1'
#
loop_
_entity.id
_entity.type
_entity.pdbx_description
1 polymer ?
#
loop_
_entity_poly.entity_id
_entity_poly.type
_entity_poly.pdbx_seq_one_letter_code
_entity_poly.pdbx_strand_id
1 'polypeptide(L)'
;MGDTPSKRNVSDEGTGVPDDQIDALKKEISELRQQIEVLKHVEKTLRENRETFPNITENIRTQEALRKSEERLRRAELASKSGNWELHLDSGQMIGSEGTMKLYGVDKPVMDYRTAKEIPLPEYREMMDRELK
;
A
#
# COMPACT_ATOMS: atom_id res chain seq x y z
N MET A 1 -54.04 -76.96 19.46
CA MET A 1 -53.45 -76.24 18.30
C MET A 1 -54.09 -74.85 18.26
N GLY A 2 -53.39 -73.73 18.36
CA GLY A 2 -51.96 -73.50 18.43
C GLY A 2 -51.68 -72.23 19.23
N ASP A 3 -50.60 -72.28 20.00
CA ASP A 3 -49.83 -71.15 20.49
C ASP A 3 -49.41 -70.24 19.33
N THR A 4 -49.46 -68.92 19.52
CA THR A 4 -48.39 -67.97 19.17
C THR A 4 -48.73 -66.55 19.66
N PRO A 5 -47.74 -65.67 19.89
CA PRO A 5 -47.43 -65.27 21.26
C PRO A 5 -47.45 -63.76 21.49
N SER A 6 -47.43 -63.42 22.78
CA SER A 6 -46.92 -62.19 23.39
C SER A 6 -46.05 -61.33 22.45
N LYS A 7 -46.59 -60.19 22.01
CA LYS A 7 -45.76 -59.09 21.53
C LYS A 7 -45.14 -58.41 22.74
N ARG A 8 -43.94 -58.88 23.05
CA ARG A 8 -42.94 -58.22 23.90
C ARG A 8 -42.85 -56.73 23.58
N ASN A 9 -42.92 -55.91 24.63
CA ASN A 9 -42.46 -54.53 24.62
C ASN A 9 -40.97 -54.52 24.22
N VAL A 10 -40.70 -53.97 23.04
CA VAL A 10 -39.39 -53.64 22.48
C VAL A 10 -39.67 -52.23 21.92
N SER A 11 -39.10 -51.12 22.37
CA SER A 11 -37.78 -50.90 22.94
C SER A 11 -37.84 -49.56 23.69
N ASP A 12 -37.49 -49.55 24.98
CA ASP A 12 -37.04 -48.34 25.67
C ASP A 12 -35.55 -48.52 25.96
N GLU A 13 -34.78 -48.62 24.88
CA GLU A 13 -33.32 -48.42 24.94
C GLU A 13 -33.03 -47.19 24.09
N GLY A 14 -33.64 -46.07 24.48
CA GLY A 14 -33.07 -44.78 24.20
C GLY A 14 -31.77 -44.70 25.00
N THR A 15 -30.64 -44.99 24.36
CA THR A 15 -29.34 -44.50 24.83
C THR A 15 -29.41 -42.98 24.76
N GLY A 16 -30.03 -42.37 25.77
CA GLY A 16 -30.08 -40.93 25.94
C GLY A 16 -28.64 -40.45 26.03
N VAL A 17 -28.28 -39.49 25.19
CA VAL A 17 -27.00 -38.81 25.31
C VAL A 17 -26.90 -38.32 26.76
N PRO A 18 -25.88 -38.73 27.53
CA PRO A 18 -25.72 -38.33 28.92
C PRO A 18 -25.83 -36.79 29.06
N ASP A 19 -26.55 -36.30 30.06
CA ASP A 19 -26.85 -34.86 30.22
C ASP A 19 -25.57 -33.99 30.27
N ASP A 20 -24.47 -34.54 30.78
CA ASP A 20 -23.13 -33.93 30.77
C ASP A 20 -22.54 -33.76 29.35
N GLN A 21 -22.76 -34.71 28.45
CA GLN A 21 -22.42 -34.56 27.02
C GLN A 21 -23.31 -33.54 26.33
N ILE A 22 -24.60 -33.49 26.67
CA ILE A 22 -25.54 -32.49 26.13
C ILE A 22 -25.10 -31.08 26.54
N ASP A 23 -24.70 -30.89 27.79
CA ASP A 23 -24.27 -29.58 28.30
C ASP A 23 -22.90 -29.17 27.75
N ALA A 24 -21.97 -30.11 27.55
CA ALA A 24 -20.72 -29.88 26.83
C ALA A 24 -20.98 -29.43 25.39
N LEU A 25 -21.87 -30.12 24.66
CA LEU A 25 -22.25 -29.77 23.29
C LEU A 25 -22.96 -28.40 23.21
N LYS A 26 -23.85 -28.08 24.17
CA LYS A 26 -24.49 -26.75 24.24
C LYS A 26 -23.46 -25.65 24.44
N LYS A 27 -22.46 -25.88 25.29
CA LYS A 27 -21.37 -24.93 25.53
C LYS A 27 -20.54 -24.70 24.26
N GLU A 28 -20.16 -25.78 23.58
CA GLU A 28 -19.40 -25.71 22.33
C GLU A 28 -20.20 -25.02 21.21
N ILE A 29 -21.51 -25.30 21.10
CA ILE A 29 -22.41 -24.58 20.20
C ILE A 29 -22.50 -23.09 20.54
N SER A 30 -22.52 -22.73 21.82
CA SER A 30 -22.52 -21.33 22.26
C SER A 30 -21.23 -20.62 21.86
N GLU A 31 -20.08 -21.26 22.07
CA GLU A 31 -18.77 -20.73 21.69
C GLU A 31 -18.65 -20.57 20.18
N LEU A 32 -19.07 -21.56 19.39
CA LEU A 32 -19.09 -21.50 17.93
C LEU A 32 -20.01 -20.38 17.42
N ARG A 33 -21.19 -20.19 18.01
CA ARG A 33 -22.08 -19.07 17.66
C ARG A 33 -21.42 -17.72 17.90
N GLN A 34 -20.70 -17.60 19.01
CA GLN A 34 -19.98 -16.38 19.35
C GLN A 34 -18.84 -16.10 18.36
N GLN A 35 -18.09 -17.13 17.95
CA GLN A 35 -17.04 -17.01 16.92
C GLN A 35 -17.59 -16.62 15.55
N ILE A 36 -18.72 -17.22 15.14
CA ILE A 36 -19.39 -16.87 13.88
C ILE A 36 -19.80 -15.40 13.86
N GLU A 37 -20.28 -14.85 14.98
CA GLU A 37 -20.68 -13.45 15.06
C GLU A 37 -19.49 -12.49 14.90
N VAL A 38 -18.35 -12.81 15.54
CA VAL A 38 -17.11 -12.05 15.37
C VAL A 38 -16.64 -12.10 13.92
N LEU A 39 -16.64 -13.28 13.29
CA LEU A 39 -16.21 -13.44 11.90
C LEU A 39 -17.06 -12.62 10.92
N LYS A 40 -18.39 -12.57 11.12
CA LYS A 40 -19.27 -11.72 10.31
C LYS A 40 -18.91 -10.24 10.44
N HIS A 41 -18.60 -9.79 11.66
CA HIS A 41 -18.19 -8.40 11.89
C HIS A 41 -16.87 -8.09 11.20
N VAL A 42 -15.88 -9.00 11.28
CA VAL A 42 -14.60 -8.87 10.59
C VAL A 42 -14.78 -8.82 9.08
N GLU A 43 -15.60 -9.69 8.49
CA GLU A 43 -15.89 -9.69 7.05
C GLU A 43 -16.49 -8.36 6.60
N LYS A 44 -17.45 -7.83 7.37
CA LYS A 44 -18.08 -6.54 7.11
C LYS A 44 -17.05 -5.40 7.11
N THR A 45 -16.20 -5.33 8.14
CA THR A 45 -15.13 -4.32 8.22
C THR A 45 -14.13 -4.44 7.07
N LEU A 46 -13.77 -5.66 6.67
CA LEU A 46 -12.87 -5.89 5.54
C LEU A 46 -13.50 -5.43 4.21
N ARG A 47 -14.81 -5.64 4.03
CA ARG A 47 -15.55 -5.14 2.86
C ARG A 47 -15.52 -3.61 2.81
N GLU A 48 -15.86 -2.94 3.92
CA GLU A 48 -15.86 -1.48 4.02
C GLU A 48 -14.46 -0.88 3.78
N ASN A 49 -13.41 -1.52 4.30
CA ASN A 49 -12.02 -1.11 4.07
C ASN A 49 -11.62 -1.27 2.59
N ARG A 50 -12.06 -2.34 1.92
CA ARG A 50 -11.76 -2.56 0.49
C ARG A 50 -12.44 -1.51 -0.39
N GLU A 51 -13.63 -1.07 -0.02
CA GLU A 51 -14.35 0.02 -0.71
C GLU A 51 -13.70 1.39 -0.46
N THR A 52 -13.14 1.60 0.73
CA THR A 52 -12.45 2.85 1.11
C THR A 52 -11.05 2.94 0.50
N PHE A 53 -10.36 1.81 0.34
CA PHE A 53 -8.99 1.74 -0.16
C PHE A 53 -8.81 0.77 -1.34
N PRO A 54 -9.57 0.95 -2.43
CA PRO A 54 -9.63 -0.03 -3.51
C PRO A 54 -8.30 -0.24 -4.23
N ASN A 55 -7.33 0.67 -4.06
CA ASN A 55 -6.14 0.69 -4.89
C ASN A 55 -4.79 0.88 -4.17
N ILE A 56 -4.70 0.49 -2.88
CA ILE A 56 -3.42 0.50 -2.16
C ILE A 56 -2.36 -0.30 -2.91
N THR A 57 -2.71 -1.47 -3.46
CA THR A 57 -1.77 -2.31 -4.20
C THR A 57 -1.25 -1.63 -5.46
N GLU A 58 -2.10 -0.92 -6.22
CA GLU A 58 -1.66 -0.17 -7.39
C GLU A 58 -0.82 1.03 -6.99
N ASN A 59 -1.18 1.74 -5.93
CA ASN A 59 -0.40 2.87 -5.41
C ASN A 59 1.03 2.42 -5.04
N ILE A 60 1.16 1.34 -4.27
CA ILE A 60 2.46 0.77 -3.90
C ILE A 60 3.27 0.39 -5.14
N ARG A 61 2.64 -0.28 -6.12
CA ARG A 61 3.31 -0.65 -7.38
C ARG A 61 3.79 0.57 -8.17
N THR A 62 2.99 1.62 -8.24
CA THR A 62 3.34 2.88 -8.92
C THR A 62 4.49 3.59 -8.21
N GLN A 63 4.46 3.67 -6.88
CA GLN A 63 5.54 4.25 -6.10
C GLN A 63 6.85 3.47 -6.25
N GLU A 64 6.80 2.14 -6.23
CA GLU A 64 8.00 1.32 -6.47
C GLU A 64 8.56 1.48 -7.88
N ALA A 65 7.68 1.55 -8.89
CA ALA A 65 8.08 1.76 -10.27
C ALA A 65 8.74 3.13 -10.45
N LEU A 66 8.17 4.18 -9.85
CA LEU A 66 8.73 5.53 -9.84
C LEU A 66 10.12 5.53 -9.18
N ARG A 67 10.24 4.98 -7.97
CA ARG A 67 11.51 4.87 -7.24
C ARG A 67 12.60 4.16 -8.06
N LYS A 68 12.26 3.04 -8.71
CA LYS A 68 13.19 2.31 -9.58
C LYS A 68 13.58 3.12 -10.82
N SER A 69 12.65 3.90 -11.37
CA SER A 69 12.92 4.79 -12.50
C SER A 69 13.88 5.92 -12.11
N GLU A 70 13.64 6.58 -10.98
CA GLU A 70 14.48 7.64 -10.43
C GLU A 70 15.91 7.14 -10.12
N GLU A 71 16.05 5.95 -9.52
CA GLU A 71 17.37 5.35 -9.31
C GLU A 71 18.13 5.06 -10.61
N ARG A 72 17.42 4.60 -11.65
CA ARG A 72 18.00 4.35 -12.97
C ARG A 72 18.43 5.66 -13.62
N LEU A 73 17.59 6.69 -13.58
CA LEU A 73 17.90 8.03 -14.08
C LEU A 73 19.15 8.59 -13.37
N ARG A 74 19.15 8.57 -12.03
CA ARG A 74 20.30 9.02 -11.22
C ARG A 74 21.60 8.34 -11.65
N ARG A 75 21.59 7.00 -11.82
CA ARG A 75 22.77 6.26 -12.29
C ARG A 75 23.19 6.66 -13.71
N ALA A 76 22.23 6.84 -14.62
CA ALA A 76 22.50 7.22 -16.00
C ALA A 76 23.13 8.62 -16.08
N GLU A 77 22.58 9.60 -15.36
CA GLU A 77 23.11 10.96 -15.26
C GLU A 77 24.55 10.97 -14.75
N LEU A 78 24.80 10.29 -13.63
CA LEU A 78 26.13 10.21 -13.03
C LEU A 78 27.15 9.51 -13.94
N ALA A 79 26.76 8.41 -14.60
CA ALA A 79 27.64 7.67 -15.50
C ALA A 79 27.96 8.46 -16.79
N SER A 80 26.99 9.21 -17.30
CA SER A 80 27.13 10.03 -18.51
C SER A 80 27.70 11.43 -18.25
N LYS A 81 27.90 11.81 -16.98
CA LYS A 81 28.26 13.18 -16.57
C LYS A 81 27.26 14.22 -17.09
N SER A 82 25.98 13.88 -17.03
CA SER A 82 24.87 14.77 -17.38
C SER A 82 23.98 15.02 -16.17
N GLY A 83 23.01 15.90 -16.33
CA GLY A 83 22.01 16.21 -15.32
C GLY A 83 20.84 16.97 -15.91
N ASN A 84 19.69 16.89 -15.25
CA ASN A 84 18.52 17.68 -15.57
C ASN A 84 18.29 18.80 -14.56
N TRP A 85 17.60 19.84 -15.00
CA TRP A 85 17.13 20.91 -14.14
C TRP A 85 15.79 21.41 -14.64
N GLU A 86 14.99 21.92 -13.72
CA GLU A 86 13.66 22.46 -13.96
C GLU A 86 13.61 23.89 -13.42
N LEU A 87 12.92 24.78 -14.14
CA LEU A 87 12.66 26.16 -13.69
C LEU A 87 11.15 26.37 -13.59
N HIS A 88 10.69 26.63 -12.37
CA HIS A 88 9.33 27.03 -12.06
C HIS A 88 9.20 28.55 -12.26
N LEU A 89 8.58 28.96 -13.37
CA LEU A 89 8.51 30.37 -13.78
C LEU A 89 7.63 31.25 -12.86
N ASP A 90 6.65 30.64 -12.19
CA ASP A 90 5.74 31.29 -11.25
C ASP A 90 6.45 31.73 -9.96
N SER A 91 7.36 30.90 -9.47
CA SER A 91 8.11 31.10 -8.22
C SER A 91 9.55 31.57 -8.43
N GLY A 92 10.08 31.43 -9.65
CA GLY A 92 11.49 31.59 -9.95
C GLY A 92 12.38 30.50 -9.34
N GLN A 93 11.80 29.39 -8.87
CA GLN A 93 12.54 28.30 -8.26
C GLN A 93 13.14 27.38 -9.31
N MET A 94 14.43 27.10 -9.19
CA MET A 94 15.16 26.13 -10.00
C MET A 94 15.46 24.88 -9.18
N ILE A 95 15.14 23.71 -9.74
CA ILE A 95 15.40 22.41 -9.13
C ILE A 95 16.39 21.66 -10.02
N GLY A 96 17.50 21.21 -9.46
CA GLY A 96 18.53 20.45 -10.15
C GLY A 96 18.61 19.01 -9.67
N SER A 97 18.80 18.08 -10.60
CA SER A 97 19.12 16.70 -10.28
C SER A 97 20.51 16.58 -9.64
N GLU A 98 20.81 15.43 -9.03
CA GLU A 98 22.15 15.17 -8.49
C GLU A 98 23.25 15.23 -9.58
N GLY A 99 22.92 14.79 -10.80
CA GLY A 99 23.82 14.92 -11.95
C GLY A 99 24.18 16.38 -12.22
N THR A 100 23.17 17.26 -12.22
CA THR A 100 23.33 18.72 -12.37
C THR A 100 24.17 19.29 -11.23
N MET A 101 23.88 18.90 -9.99
CA MET A 101 24.63 19.34 -8.82
C MET A 101 26.12 19.03 -8.94
N LYS A 102 26.47 17.79 -9.33
CA LYS A 102 27.87 17.40 -9.52
C LYS A 102 28.52 18.04 -10.73
N LEU A 103 27.75 18.23 -11.81
CA LEU A 103 28.26 18.85 -13.04
C LEU A 103 28.62 20.33 -12.83
N TYR A 104 27.77 21.08 -12.13
CA TYR A 104 27.97 22.50 -11.88
C TYR A 104 28.70 22.80 -10.56
N GLY A 105 28.96 21.78 -9.72
CA GLY A 105 29.63 21.96 -8.43
C GLY A 105 28.79 22.71 -7.41
N VAL A 106 27.48 22.46 -7.37
CA VAL A 106 26.54 23.10 -6.43
C VAL A 106 26.01 22.12 -5.39
N ASP A 107 25.90 22.60 -4.15
CA ASP A 107 25.53 21.75 -3.01
C ASP A 107 24.02 21.76 -2.69
N LYS A 108 23.25 22.62 -3.37
CA LYS A 108 21.82 22.76 -3.16
C LYS A 108 21.04 22.29 -4.39
N PRO A 109 20.09 21.34 -4.24
CA PRO A 109 19.24 20.92 -5.35
C PRO A 109 18.20 21.96 -5.71
N VAL A 110 17.88 22.88 -4.79
CA VAL A 110 16.87 23.92 -4.99
C VAL A 110 17.50 25.29 -4.77
N MET A 111 17.33 26.18 -5.74
CA MET A 111 17.82 27.56 -5.66
C MET A 111 16.92 28.53 -6.42
N ASP A 112 16.97 29.80 -6.04
CA ASP A 112 16.32 30.87 -6.81
C ASP A 112 17.08 31.09 -8.12
N TYR A 113 16.35 31.31 -9.21
CA TYR A 113 16.92 31.55 -10.54
C TYR A 113 17.97 32.69 -10.54
N ARG A 114 17.79 33.74 -9.73
CA ARG A 114 18.75 34.85 -9.60
C ARG A 114 20.08 34.42 -8.98
N THR A 115 20.09 33.31 -8.24
CA THR A 115 21.31 32.68 -7.74
C THR A 115 21.91 31.77 -8.80
N ALA A 116 21.07 30.97 -9.47
CA ALA A 116 21.51 30.02 -10.49
C ALA A 116 22.20 30.70 -11.69
N LYS A 117 21.71 31.88 -12.10
CA LYS A 117 22.31 32.67 -13.19
C LYS A 117 23.75 33.14 -12.94
N GLU A 118 24.21 33.09 -11.69
CA GLU A 118 25.58 33.47 -11.34
C GLU A 118 26.59 32.32 -11.59
N ILE A 119 26.12 31.09 -11.80
CA ILE A 119 26.97 29.91 -12.02
C ILE A 119 27.70 29.99 -13.38
N PRO A 120 27.05 30.33 -14.51
CA PRO A 120 27.76 30.51 -15.76
C PRO A 120 28.68 31.75 -15.75
N LEU A 121 29.71 31.73 -16.59
CA LEU A 121 30.64 32.85 -16.75
C LEU A 121 29.89 34.13 -17.17
N PRO A 122 30.37 35.33 -16.76
CA PRO A 122 29.69 36.60 -17.04
C PRO A 122 29.34 36.80 -18.51
N GLU A 123 30.20 36.38 -19.44
CA GLU A 123 29.98 36.52 -20.88
C GLU A 123 28.71 35.79 -21.39
N TYR A 124 28.27 34.73 -20.70
CA TYR A 124 27.08 33.97 -21.07
C TYR A 124 25.80 34.46 -20.37
N ARG A 125 25.90 35.35 -19.38
CA ARG A 125 24.73 35.85 -18.63
C ARG A 125 23.88 36.78 -19.47
N GLU A 126 24.51 37.66 -20.26
CA GLU A 126 23.80 38.58 -21.15
C GLU A 126 22.93 37.85 -22.18
N MET A 127 23.34 36.66 -22.62
CA MET A 127 22.53 35.82 -23.50
C MET A 127 21.31 35.29 -22.75
N MET A 128 21.48 34.75 -21.53
CA MET A 128 20.38 34.20 -20.74
C MET A 128 19.34 35.26 -20.35
N ASP A 129 19.78 36.47 -19.98
CA ASP A 129 18.89 37.58 -19.57
C ASP A 129 18.01 38.09 -20.73
N ARG A 130 18.45 37.91 -21.99
CA ARG A 130 17.66 38.30 -23.17
C ARG A 130 16.53 37.32 -23.47
N GLU A 131 16.73 36.04 -23.20
CA GLU A 131 15.81 34.97 -23.59
C GLU A 131 14.71 34.71 -22.54
N LEU A 132 14.88 35.16 -21.30
CA LEU A 132 13.95 34.95 -20.18
C LEU A 132 13.14 36.21 -19.82
N LYS A 133 12.85 37.06 -20.81
CA LYS A 133 12.11 38.32 -20.67
C LYS A 133 10.58 38.17 -20.69
#